data_AF-A0A3D3ZH91-F1
#
_entry.id   AF-A0A3D3ZH91-F1
#
_cell.length_a   1.000
_cell.length_b   1.000
_cell.length_c   1.000
_cell.angle_alpha   90.00
_cell.angle_beta   90.00
_cell.angle_gamma   90.00
#
_symmetry.space_group_name_H-M   'P 1'
#
loop_
_entity.id
_entity.type
_entity.pdbx_description
1 polymer ?
#
loop_
_entity_poly.entity_id
_entity_poly.type
_entity_poly.pdbx_seq_one_letter_code
_entity_poly.pdbx_strand_id
1 'polypeptide(L)'
;MIEFEILARGLYRPDQVAITYDPSLRMPTTPAIQHWMDALWQQKLASAQQEGYPLYESQLFRFVHAESWHEEREGDRAFRDRFLRLRRGGGGVVDGWGPSWSPASSSPQAHRLSPPGPRPRPYERDDLSPKIPISEREDKLHLVLGDTSYKEYTTTRVPEFAQGRSRQELSNALAVCSVIETSDGSILYERRRKVAVYVGRYHVIGGFFERDL
;
A
#
# COMPACT_ATOMS: atom_id res chain seq x y z
N MET A 1 6.58 -13.07 23.79
CA MET A 1 6.37 -11.84 23.01
C MET A 1 7.74 -11.29 22.68
N ILE A 2 8.06 -11.04 21.41
CA ILE A 2 9.36 -10.46 21.04
C ILE A 2 9.14 -8.97 20.90
N GLU A 3 9.84 -8.18 21.70
CA GLU A 3 9.84 -6.72 21.63
C GLU A 3 10.97 -6.27 20.70
N PHE A 4 10.72 -5.25 19.90
CA PHE A 4 11.68 -4.67 18.97
C PHE A 4 11.68 -3.15 19.11
N GLU A 5 12.86 -2.54 19.00
CA GLU A 5 13.02 -1.09 19.00
C GLU A 5 12.79 -0.55 17.57
N ILE A 6 12.01 0.52 17.45
CA ILE A 6 11.83 1.21 16.17
C ILE A 6 13.03 2.15 15.98
N LEU A 7 14.04 1.67 15.25
CA LEU A 7 15.29 2.41 15.00
C LEU A 7 15.11 3.61 14.08
N ALA A 8 14.13 3.56 13.17
CA ALA A 8 13.79 4.64 12.26
C ALA A 8 12.29 4.68 11.99
N ARG A 9 11.74 5.89 11.83
CA ARG A 9 10.35 6.13 11.42
C ARG A 9 10.36 6.73 10.01
N GLY A 10 9.26 6.54 9.29
CA GLY A 10 9.05 7.19 8.00
C GLY A 10 9.07 8.72 8.12
N LEU A 11 8.93 9.41 6.98
CA LEU A 11 8.98 10.87 6.89
C LEU A 11 8.03 11.60 7.87
N TYR A 12 6.92 10.95 8.24
CA TYR A 12 5.92 11.47 9.15
C TYR A 12 5.85 10.60 10.41
N ARG A 13 5.87 11.25 11.57
CA ARG A 13 5.59 10.64 12.87
C ARG A 13 4.09 10.42 13.05
N PRO A 14 3.65 9.56 13.99
CA PRO A 14 2.22 9.35 14.25
C PRO A 14 1.42 10.64 14.53
N ASP A 15 2.01 11.61 15.24
CA ASP A 15 1.41 12.92 15.52
C ASP A 15 1.32 13.86 14.29
N GLN A 16 2.03 13.52 13.21
CA GLN A 16 2.05 14.27 11.95
C GLN A 16 1.13 13.66 10.88
N VAL A 17 0.45 12.55 11.19
CA VAL A 17 -0.49 11.91 10.27
C VAL A 17 -1.92 12.20 10.71
N ALA A 18 -2.64 12.99 9.92
CA ALA A 18 -4.07 13.16 10.05
C ALA A 18 -4.80 12.17 9.15
N ILE A 19 -5.92 11.61 9.63
CA ILE A 19 -6.75 10.69 8.85
C ILE A 19 -8.19 11.20 8.85
N THR A 20 -8.73 11.45 7.65
CA THR A 20 -10.16 11.58 7.44
C THR A 20 -10.68 10.26 6.91
N TYR A 21 -11.64 9.68 7.62
CA TYR A 21 -12.31 8.46 7.20
C TYR A 21 -13.78 8.75 6.90
N ASP A 22 -14.21 8.38 5.70
CA ASP A 22 -15.59 8.49 5.25
C ASP A 22 -16.02 7.18 4.56
N PRO A 23 -16.88 6.35 5.19
CA PRO A 23 -17.29 5.06 4.66
C PRO A 23 -18.12 5.18 3.36
N SER A 24 -18.64 6.37 3.05
CA SER A 24 -19.34 6.60 1.77
C SER A 24 -18.39 6.64 0.57
N LEU A 25 -17.08 6.84 0.79
CA LEU A 25 -16.06 6.92 -0.25
C LEU A 25 -15.62 5.53 -0.75
N ARG A 26 -16.54 4.83 -1.40
CA ARG A 26 -16.31 3.50 -1.99
C ARG A 26 -15.86 3.57 -3.44
N MET A 27 -15.40 2.44 -3.98
CA MET A 27 -15.26 2.29 -5.42
C MET A 27 -16.65 2.46 -6.09
N PRO A 28 -16.75 3.21 -7.20
CA PRO A 28 -18.00 3.28 -7.97
C PRO A 28 -18.42 1.89 -8.45
N THR A 29 -19.67 1.50 -8.17
CA THR A 29 -20.24 0.22 -8.62
C THR A 29 -21.52 0.45 -9.42
N THR A 30 -21.71 -0.40 -10.42
CA THR A 30 -22.99 -0.56 -11.12
C THR A 30 -23.54 -1.96 -10.83
N PRO A 31 -24.84 -2.22 -11.04
CA PRO A 31 -25.39 -3.58 -10.87
C PRO A 31 -24.65 -4.64 -11.69
N ALA A 32 -24.20 -4.30 -12.90
CA ALA A 32 -23.41 -5.19 -13.75
C ALA A 32 -22.03 -5.51 -13.15
N ILE A 33 -21.34 -4.50 -12.62
CA ILE A 33 -20.06 -4.67 -11.93
C ILE A 33 -20.24 -5.54 -10.68
N GLN A 34 -21.28 -5.28 -9.88
CA GLN A 34 -21.57 -6.05 -8.68
C GLN A 34 -21.82 -7.53 -9.01
N HIS A 35 -22.68 -7.81 -10.00
CA HIS A 35 -22.97 -9.17 -10.42
C HIS A 35 -21.72 -9.91 -10.91
N TRP A 36 -20.87 -9.22 -11.69
CA TRP A 36 -19.60 -9.77 -12.16
C TRP A 36 -18.65 -10.10 -10.99
N MET A 37 -18.52 -9.19 -10.01
CA MET A 37 -17.69 -9.43 -8.82
C MET A 37 -18.22 -10.60 -7.99
N ASP A 38 -19.55 -10.70 -7.83
CA ASP A 38 -20.20 -11.79 -7.11
C ASP A 38 -19.90 -13.14 -7.75
N ALA A 39 -20.03 -13.25 -9.08
CA ALA A 39 -19.74 -14.47 -9.82
C ALA A 39 -18.26 -14.88 -9.69
N LEU A 40 -17.33 -13.94 -9.86
CA LEU A 40 -15.89 -14.21 -9.73
C LEU A 40 -15.51 -14.58 -8.28
N TRP A 41 -16.15 -13.96 -7.29
CA TRP A 41 -15.94 -14.31 -5.89
C TRP A 41 -16.39 -15.74 -5.57
N GLN A 42 -17.56 -16.16 -6.07
CA GLN A 42 -18.03 -17.53 -5.91
C GLN A 42 -17.09 -18.55 -6.56
N GLN A 43 -16.55 -18.24 -7.74
CA GLN A 43 -15.53 -19.07 -8.37
C GLN A 43 -14.27 -19.20 -7.51
N LYS A 44 -13.81 -18.10 -6.90
CA LYS A 44 -12.65 -18.12 -6.00
C LYS A 44 -12.92 -18.93 -4.73
N LEU A 45 -14.11 -18.81 -4.13
CA LEU A 45 -14.51 -19.61 -2.98
C LEU A 45 -14.51 -21.12 -3.30
N ALA A 46 -15.05 -21.50 -4.45
CA ALA A 46 -15.07 -22.89 -4.89
C ALA A 46 -13.65 -23.45 -5.10
N SER A 47 -12.76 -22.69 -5.75
CA SER A 47 -11.34 -23.08 -5.92
C SER A 47 -10.62 -23.19 -4.58
N ALA A 48 -10.82 -22.24 -3.66
CA ALA A 48 -10.23 -22.29 -2.32
C ALA A 48 -10.68 -23.53 -1.53
N GLN A 49 -11.97 -23.86 -1.61
CA GLN A 49 -12.51 -25.06 -1.00
C GLN A 49 -11.91 -26.35 -1.59
N GLN A 50 -11.76 -26.41 -2.92
CA GLN A 50 -11.14 -27.56 -3.60
C GLN A 50 -9.66 -27.73 -3.24
N GLU A 51 -8.93 -26.63 -3.09
CA GLU A 51 -7.50 -26.62 -2.76
C GLU A 51 -7.24 -26.71 -1.24
N GLY A 52 -8.29 -26.68 -0.41
CA GLY A 52 -8.20 -26.89 1.03
C GLY A 52 -7.60 -25.72 1.81
N TYR A 53 -7.74 -24.48 1.34
CA TYR A 53 -7.35 -23.28 2.09
C TYR A 53 -8.55 -22.37 2.39
N PRO A 54 -8.53 -21.66 3.55
CA PRO A 54 -9.61 -20.75 3.89
C PRO A 54 -9.56 -19.50 3.00
N LEU A 55 -10.71 -19.14 2.46
CA LEU A 55 -10.95 -17.85 1.82
C LEU A 55 -12.20 -17.23 2.44
N TYR A 56 -12.07 -16.04 2.98
CA TYR A 56 -13.18 -15.30 3.59
C TYR A 56 -13.14 -13.84 3.14
N GLU A 57 -14.27 -13.16 3.31
CA GLU A 57 -14.38 -11.74 3.07
C GLU A 57 -14.10 -10.96 4.36
N SER A 58 -13.34 -9.88 4.26
CA SER A 58 -13.12 -8.93 5.36
C SER A 58 -13.25 -7.49 4.88
N GLN A 59 -13.55 -6.58 5.81
CA GLN A 59 -13.65 -5.14 5.57
C GLN A 59 -12.27 -4.51 5.67
N LEU A 60 -11.90 -3.73 4.65
CA LEU A 60 -10.59 -3.11 4.49
C LEU A 60 -10.75 -1.60 4.30
N PHE A 61 -9.67 -0.86 4.53
CA PHE A 61 -9.61 0.56 4.18
C PHE A 61 -9.33 0.75 2.69
N ARG A 62 -10.08 1.63 2.05
CA ARG A 62 -9.80 2.13 0.69
C ARG A 62 -8.95 3.38 0.78
N PHE A 63 -7.85 3.41 0.03
CA PHE A 63 -7.12 4.64 -0.18
C PHE A 63 -7.89 5.54 -1.16
N VAL A 64 -8.15 6.79 -0.78
CA VAL A 64 -8.81 7.77 -1.65
C VAL A 64 -7.81 8.82 -2.12
N HIS A 65 -7.11 9.44 -1.16
CA HIS A 65 -6.20 10.55 -1.44
C HIS A 65 -5.16 10.72 -0.33
N ALA A 66 -4.03 11.31 -0.67
CA ALA A 66 -3.03 11.78 0.27
C ALA A 66 -2.53 13.16 -0.14
N GLU A 67 -2.39 14.04 0.82
CA GLU A 67 -1.78 15.36 0.65
C GLU A 67 -0.79 15.61 1.79
N SER A 68 0.33 16.25 1.49
CA SER A 68 1.29 16.71 2.48
C SER A 68 1.32 18.23 2.50
N TRP A 69 1.45 18.83 3.68
CA TRP A 69 1.63 20.27 3.81
C TRP A 69 2.67 20.63 4.87
N HIS A 70 3.18 21.85 4.77
CA HIS A 70 4.02 22.49 5.76
C HIS A 70 3.16 23.43 6.59
N GLU A 71 3.15 23.26 7.92
CA GLU A 71 2.53 24.24 8.81
C GLU A 71 3.51 25.43 8.93
N GLU A 72 3.34 26.47 8.12
CA GLU A 72 4.04 27.74 8.39
C GLU A 72 3.42 28.34 9.65
N ARG A 73 4.26 28.64 10.64
CA ARG A 73 3.83 29.21 11.92
C ARG A 73 3.01 30.49 11.71
N GLU A 74 1.81 30.46 12.27
CA GLU A 74 0.94 31.60 12.56
C GLU A 74 0.24 32.26 11.35
N GLY A 75 -0.84 31.65 10.86
CA GLY A 75 -1.74 32.35 9.94
C GLY A 75 -2.98 31.61 9.42
N ASP A 76 -3.04 30.28 9.44
CA ASP A 76 -3.98 29.59 8.53
C ASP A 76 -5.30 29.11 9.17
N ARG A 77 -6.11 30.05 9.68
CA ARG A 77 -7.55 29.79 9.94
C ARG A 77 -8.33 29.49 8.65
N ALA A 78 -7.80 29.89 7.49
CA ALA A 78 -8.50 29.80 6.21
C ALA A 78 -8.60 28.35 5.67
N PHE A 79 -7.69 27.44 6.05
CA PHE A 79 -7.77 26.05 5.60
C PHE A 79 -8.84 25.22 6.33
N ARG A 80 -9.06 25.42 7.64
CA ARG A 80 -10.21 24.82 8.35
C ARG A 80 -11.52 25.11 7.61
N ASP A 81 -11.66 26.32 7.07
CA ASP A 81 -12.82 26.76 6.30
C ASP A 81 -12.84 26.24 4.84
N ARG A 82 -11.67 25.98 4.23
CA ARG A 82 -11.57 25.34 2.90
C ARG A 82 -11.92 23.85 2.96
N PHE A 83 -11.54 23.15 4.03
CA PHE A 83 -11.88 21.75 4.27
C PHE A 83 -13.40 21.54 4.49
N LEU A 84 -14.08 22.45 5.19
CA LEU A 84 -15.54 22.47 5.26
C LEU A 84 -16.21 22.70 3.89
N ARG A 85 -15.49 23.31 2.94
CA ARG A 85 -15.96 23.59 1.56
C ARG A 85 -15.78 22.42 0.60
N LEU A 86 -14.73 21.59 0.73
CA LEU A 86 -14.59 20.34 -0.04
C LEU A 86 -15.71 19.34 0.30
N ARG A 87 -16.29 19.45 1.50
CA ARG A 87 -17.54 18.79 1.88
C ARG A 87 -18.77 19.19 1.03
N ARG A 88 -18.66 20.23 0.19
CA ARG A 88 -19.75 20.80 -0.63
C ARG A 88 -19.49 20.86 -2.14
N GLY A 89 -18.32 20.46 -2.67
CA GLY A 89 -18.14 20.50 -4.12
C GLY A 89 -16.82 19.95 -4.67
N GLY A 90 -16.96 18.99 -5.60
CA GLY A 90 -16.12 18.67 -6.76
C GLY A 90 -14.60 18.85 -6.64
N GLY A 91 -13.88 17.76 -6.39
CA GLY A 91 -12.43 17.70 -6.36
C GLY A 91 -11.77 17.86 -7.74
N GLY A 92 -10.68 18.62 -7.77
CA GLY A 92 -9.66 18.56 -8.82
C GLY A 92 -8.42 17.86 -8.26
N VAL A 93 -7.92 16.85 -8.97
CA VAL A 93 -6.78 16.00 -8.56
C VAL A 93 -5.60 16.25 -9.48
N VAL A 94 -4.40 16.31 -8.88
CA VAL A 94 -3.12 16.32 -9.57
C VAL A 94 -2.66 14.87 -9.73
N ASP A 95 -2.58 14.40 -10.98
CA ASP A 95 -2.02 13.10 -11.34
C ASP A 95 -0.50 13.17 -11.35
N GLY A 96 0.18 12.24 -10.67
CA GLY A 96 1.62 12.14 -10.87
C GLY A 96 2.46 11.30 -9.92
N TRP A 97 2.01 10.12 -9.48
CA TRP A 97 2.95 9.11 -8.95
C TRP A 97 2.44 7.69 -9.24
N GLY A 98 3.03 7.02 -10.22
CA GLY A 98 2.75 5.61 -10.51
C GLY A 98 3.91 4.96 -11.28
N PRO A 99 4.47 3.83 -10.81
CA PRO A 99 5.40 3.04 -11.61
C PRO A 99 4.65 2.35 -12.76
N SER A 100 5.28 2.35 -13.94
CA SER A 100 4.78 1.70 -15.16
C SER A 100 4.66 0.19 -14.97
N TRP A 101 3.48 -0.36 -15.25
CA TRP A 101 3.26 -1.80 -15.34
C TRP A 101 3.61 -2.31 -16.73
N SER A 102 4.66 -3.14 -16.83
CA SER A 102 4.94 -3.94 -18.03
C SER A 102 4.95 -5.43 -17.66
N PRO A 103 4.23 -6.30 -18.40
CA PRO A 103 4.30 -7.75 -18.18
C PRO A 103 5.56 -8.29 -18.85
N ALA A 104 6.60 -8.60 -18.07
CA ALA A 104 7.76 -9.31 -18.58
C ALA A 104 7.39 -10.78 -18.83
N SER A 105 7.41 -11.15 -20.11
CA SER A 105 7.29 -12.51 -20.64
C SER A 105 8.29 -13.46 -19.97
N SER A 106 7.79 -14.63 -19.58
CA SER A 106 8.55 -15.75 -19.05
C SER A 106 9.44 -16.41 -20.12
N SER A 107 10.76 -16.40 -19.89
CA SER A 107 11.67 -17.46 -20.35
C SER A 107 12.78 -17.64 -19.32
N PRO A 108 12.96 -18.83 -18.72
CA PRO A 108 14.02 -19.08 -17.76
C PRO A 108 15.33 -19.41 -18.50
N GLN A 109 16.24 -18.44 -18.65
CA GLN A 109 17.64 -18.77 -18.90
C GLN A 109 18.32 -19.07 -17.56
N ALA A 110 18.73 -20.32 -17.38
CA ALA A 110 19.51 -20.76 -16.24
C ALA A 110 20.94 -20.21 -16.34
N HIS A 111 21.22 -19.10 -15.67
CA HIS A 111 22.60 -18.69 -15.42
C HIS A 111 23.19 -19.57 -14.32
N ARG A 112 24.23 -20.35 -14.68
CA ARG A 112 25.11 -21.02 -13.73
C ARG A 112 25.74 -19.96 -12.83
N LEU A 113 25.49 -20.03 -11.53
CA LEU A 113 26.19 -19.21 -10.53
C LEU A 113 27.63 -19.72 -10.41
N SER A 114 28.60 -18.87 -10.73
CA SER A 114 30.01 -19.09 -10.37
C SER A 114 30.17 -19.18 -8.84
N PRO A 115 31.22 -19.85 -8.34
CA PRO A 115 31.47 -19.96 -6.90
C PRO A 115 31.62 -18.58 -6.26
N PRO A 116 31.29 -18.43 -4.96
CA PRO A 116 31.32 -17.14 -4.27
C PRO A 116 32.75 -16.60 -4.25
N GLY A 117 32.95 -15.45 -4.90
CA GLY A 117 34.14 -14.64 -4.75
C GLY A 117 34.31 -14.15 -3.29
N PRO A 118 35.48 -13.60 -2.94
CA PRO A 118 35.72 -13.06 -1.61
C PRO A 118 34.63 -12.05 -1.22
N ARG A 119 34.18 -12.14 0.04
CA ARG A 119 33.12 -11.28 0.58
C ARG A 119 33.49 -9.81 0.33
N PRO A 120 32.57 -8.98 -0.19
CA PRO A 120 32.81 -7.55 -0.25
C PRO A 120 33.12 -7.04 1.16
N ARG A 121 34.06 -6.08 1.25
CA ARG A 121 34.39 -5.41 2.50
C ARG A 121 33.12 -4.84 3.13
N PRO A 122 33.05 -4.73 4.48
CA PRO A 122 31.97 -3.99 5.12
C PRO A 122 31.88 -2.62 4.43
N TYR A 123 30.67 -2.21 4.03
CA TYR A 123 30.42 -0.85 3.59
C TYR A 123 30.93 0.07 4.72
N GLU A 124 32.04 0.77 4.48
CA GLU A 124 32.40 1.92 5.31
C GLU A 124 31.23 2.89 5.18
N ARG A 125 30.55 3.13 6.29
CA ARG A 125 29.48 4.14 6.39
C ARG A 125 30.15 5.50 6.23
N ASP A 126 30.39 5.90 4.99
CA ASP A 126 30.50 7.31 4.66
C ASP A 126 29.14 7.93 4.98
N ASP A 127 29.11 8.69 6.09
CA ASP A 127 27.97 9.41 6.67
C ASP A 127 27.56 10.61 5.77
N LEU A 128 27.45 10.37 4.46
CA LEU A 128 27.21 11.39 3.43
C LEU A 128 25.72 11.60 3.12
N SER A 129 24.82 10.97 3.86
CA SER A 129 23.43 11.41 3.87
C SER A 129 23.31 12.51 4.92
N PRO A 130 22.89 13.74 4.57
CA PRO A 130 22.54 14.71 5.59
C PRO A 130 21.44 14.07 6.45
N LYS A 131 21.80 13.70 7.69
CA LYS A 131 20.87 13.40 8.77
C LYS A 131 20.18 14.70 9.13
N ILE A 132 19.32 15.21 8.25
CA ILE A 132 18.38 16.25 8.62
C ILE A 132 17.60 15.62 9.78
N PRO A 133 17.67 16.18 10.99
CA PRO A 133 16.88 15.67 12.09
C PRO A 133 15.41 15.72 11.66
N ILE A 134 14.76 14.57 11.56
CA ILE A 134 13.31 14.47 11.29
C ILE A 134 12.52 15.24 12.37
N SER A 135 13.16 15.67 13.46
CA SER A 135 12.57 16.43 14.55
C SER A 135 12.18 17.87 14.21
N GLU A 136 12.67 18.49 13.15
CA GLU A 136 12.42 19.92 12.87
C GLU A 136 11.36 20.21 11.80
N ARG A 137 10.88 19.18 11.08
CA ARG A 137 9.85 19.38 10.06
C ARG A 137 8.47 19.44 10.71
N GLU A 138 7.75 20.55 10.53
CA GLU A 138 6.34 20.71 10.91
C GLU A 138 5.39 20.15 9.82
N ASP A 139 5.92 19.33 8.91
CA ASP A 139 5.20 18.73 7.80
C ASP A 139 4.16 17.73 8.33
N LYS A 140 2.96 17.79 7.78
CA LYS A 140 1.88 16.86 8.08
C LYS A 140 1.44 16.14 6.83
N LEU A 141 1.06 14.87 7.01
CA LEU A 141 0.44 14.04 6.00
C LEU A 141 -1.03 13.88 6.35
N HIS A 142 -1.91 14.13 5.40
CA HIS A 142 -3.32 13.83 5.53
C HIS A 142 -3.72 12.74 4.56
N LEU A 143 -4.35 11.71 5.12
CA LEU A 143 -4.90 10.59 4.38
C LEU A 143 -6.42 10.68 4.39
N VAL A 144 -7.02 10.58 3.21
CA VAL A 144 -8.46 10.37 3.05
C VAL A 144 -8.68 8.91 2.73
N LEU A 145 -9.43 8.23 3.60
CA LEU A 145 -9.74 6.81 3.52
C LEU A 145 -11.25 6.60 3.41
N GLY A 146 -11.63 5.51 2.75
CA GLY A 146 -13.02 5.05 2.67
C GLY A 146 -13.14 3.54 2.84
N ASP A 147 -14.26 2.98 2.40
CA ASP A 147 -14.55 1.55 2.52
C ASP A 147 -14.24 0.76 1.24
N THR A 148 -13.67 -0.43 1.44
CA THR A 148 -13.57 -1.50 0.45
C THR A 148 -13.61 -2.85 1.18
N SER A 149 -13.74 -3.95 0.45
CA SER A 149 -13.60 -5.29 1.03
C SER A 149 -12.49 -6.11 0.35
N TYR A 150 -12.13 -7.23 0.98
CA TYR A 150 -11.20 -8.19 0.38
C TYR A 150 -11.75 -8.78 -0.93
N LYS A 151 -13.07 -8.96 -1.04
CA LYS A 151 -13.73 -9.36 -2.29
C LYS A 151 -13.57 -8.30 -3.37
N GLU A 152 -13.89 -7.04 -3.07
CA GLU A 152 -13.70 -5.93 -4.01
C GLU A 152 -12.23 -5.86 -4.45
N TYR A 153 -11.28 -5.98 -3.52
CA TYR A 153 -9.85 -6.03 -3.81
C TYR A 153 -9.46 -7.16 -4.75
N THR A 154 -9.83 -8.39 -4.42
CA THR A 154 -9.40 -9.57 -5.18
C THR A 154 -10.05 -9.72 -6.55
N THR A 155 -11.26 -9.17 -6.71
CA THR A 155 -12.00 -9.20 -7.98
C THR A 155 -11.60 -8.04 -8.88
N THR A 156 -11.46 -6.82 -8.37
CA THR A 156 -11.19 -5.63 -9.22
C THR A 156 -9.73 -5.48 -9.64
N ARG A 157 -8.82 -6.20 -8.99
CA ARG A 157 -7.38 -6.21 -9.36
C ARG A 157 -7.03 -7.15 -10.52
N VAL A 158 -7.97 -7.97 -11.02
CA VAL A 158 -7.67 -8.87 -12.14
C VAL A 158 -7.53 -8.06 -13.42
N PRO A 159 -6.63 -8.45 -14.35
CA PRO A 159 -6.37 -7.66 -15.56
C PRO A 159 -7.63 -7.31 -16.36
N GLU A 160 -8.57 -8.24 -16.47
CA GLU A 160 -9.83 -8.09 -17.21
C GLU A 160 -10.68 -6.93 -16.68
N PHE A 161 -10.61 -6.67 -15.37
CA PHE A 161 -11.27 -5.53 -14.74
C PHE A 161 -10.37 -4.31 -14.67
N ALA A 162 -9.10 -4.45 -14.33
CA ALA A 162 -8.23 -3.30 -14.10
C ALA A 162 -7.82 -2.57 -15.39
N GLN A 163 -7.80 -3.26 -16.53
CA GLN A 163 -7.34 -2.69 -17.78
C GLN A 163 -8.21 -1.51 -18.23
N GLY A 164 -7.56 -0.37 -18.49
CA GLY A 164 -8.21 0.86 -18.94
C GLY A 164 -8.96 1.65 -17.87
N ARG A 165 -8.94 1.20 -16.60
CA ARG A 165 -9.56 1.91 -15.47
C ARG A 165 -8.53 2.72 -14.68
N SER A 166 -8.94 3.87 -14.18
CA SER A 166 -8.19 4.68 -13.23
C SER A 166 -8.16 4.02 -11.84
N ARG A 167 -7.26 4.46 -10.95
CA ARG A 167 -7.18 3.91 -9.58
C ARG A 167 -8.44 4.18 -8.77
N GLN A 168 -9.12 5.30 -9.03
CA GLN A 168 -10.34 5.70 -8.35
C GLN A 168 -11.52 4.76 -8.70
N GLU A 169 -11.47 4.12 -9.86
CA GLU A 169 -12.43 3.11 -10.32
C GLU A 169 -12.12 1.69 -9.80
N LEU A 170 -11.08 1.52 -8.98
CA LEU A 170 -10.72 0.26 -8.35
C LEU A 170 -10.98 0.31 -6.83
N SER A 171 -11.01 -0.88 -6.23
CA SER A 171 -11.08 -1.06 -4.76
C SER A 171 -10.04 -0.26 -4.00
N ASN A 172 -8.82 -0.18 -4.56
CA ASN A 172 -7.69 0.57 -4.03
C ASN A 172 -7.44 0.31 -2.53
N ALA A 173 -7.52 -0.96 -2.12
CA ALA A 173 -7.31 -1.36 -0.73
C ALA A 173 -5.94 -0.92 -0.23
N LEU A 174 -5.92 -0.26 0.94
CA LEU A 174 -4.73 0.27 1.58
C LEU A 174 -3.98 -0.88 2.27
N ALA A 175 -2.76 -1.14 1.81
CA ALA A 175 -1.82 -2.04 2.47
C ALA A 175 -0.74 -1.25 3.20
N VAL A 176 -0.15 -1.86 4.23
CA VAL A 176 1.01 -1.33 4.93
C VAL A 176 2.15 -2.34 4.85
N CYS A 177 3.34 -1.79 4.63
CA CYS A 177 4.57 -2.55 4.53
C CYS A 177 5.62 -1.93 5.47
N SER A 178 6.43 -2.79 6.07
CA SER A 178 7.50 -2.41 6.98
C SER A 178 8.82 -2.98 6.49
N VAL A 179 9.85 -2.14 6.45
CA VAL A 179 11.24 -2.55 6.26
C VAL A 179 11.85 -2.74 7.64
N ILE A 180 12.41 -3.92 7.91
CA ILE A 180 13.10 -4.20 9.18
C ILE A 180 14.60 -4.21 8.88
N GLU A 181 15.33 -3.32 9.55
CA GLU A 181 16.79 -3.32 9.59
C GLU A 181 17.25 -3.94 10.92
N THR A 182 18.17 -4.89 10.85
CA THR A 182 18.80 -5.52 12.02
C THR A 182 19.96 -4.68 12.53
N SER A 183 20.40 -4.91 13.78
CA SER A 183 21.50 -4.15 14.40
C SER A 183 22.84 -4.27 13.68
N ASP A 184 23.02 -5.31 12.86
CA ASP A 184 24.19 -5.50 11.98
C ASP A 184 24.02 -4.85 10.59
N GLY A 185 22.94 -4.10 10.35
CA GLY A 185 22.67 -3.39 9.10
C GLY A 185 22.06 -4.24 7.98
N SER A 186 21.60 -5.46 8.28
CA SER A 186 20.90 -6.30 7.29
C SER A 186 19.43 -5.89 7.15
N ILE A 187 18.85 -6.04 5.95
CA ILE A 187 17.42 -5.79 5.70
C ILE A 187 16.68 -7.13 5.59
N LEU A 188 15.57 -7.26 6.31
CA LEU A 188 14.71 -8.43 6.23
C LEU A 188 13.76 -8.34 5.04
N TYR A 189 13.79 -9.37 4.19
CA TYR A 189 12.83 -9.61 3.13
C TYR A 189 12.56 -11.11 2.98
N GLU A 190 11.38 -11.46 2.49
CA GLU A 190 10.96 -12.84 2.26
C GLU A 190 10.81 -13.11 0.77
N ARG A 191 11.26 -14.29 0.30
CA ARG A 191 10.91 -14.79 -1.03
C ARG A 191 9.59 -15.55 -0.95
N ARG A 192 8.55 -15.04 -1.62
CA ARG A 192 7.20 -15.60 -1.60
C ARG A 192 7.18 -16.99 -2.26
N ARG A 193 6.75 -18.04 -1.56
CA ARG A 193 6.73 -19.43 -2.09
C ARG A 193 5.36 -20.11 -2.16
N LYS A 194 4.41 -19.71 -1.30
CA LYS A 194 3.08 -20.36 -1.18
C LYS A 194 1.97 -19.30 -1.18
N VAL A 195 1.86 -18.55 -2.27
CA VAL A 195 0.91 -17.43 -2.38
C VAL A 195 0.29 -17.41 -3.77
N ALA A 196 -0.94 -16.93 -3.89
CA ALA A 196 -1.59 -16.80 -5.21
C ALA A 196 -0.98 -15.70 -6.08
N VAL A 197 -0.22 -14.76 -5.49
CA VAL A 197 0.24 -13.55 -6.14
C VAL A 197 1.73 -13.32 -5.88
N TYR A 198 2.46 -13.00 -6.96
CA TYR A 198 3.90 -12.70 -6.95
C TYR A 198 4.76 -13.83 -6.39
N VAL A 199 4.44 -15.08 -6.74
CA VAL A 199 5.28 -16.24 -6.40
C VAL A 199 6.70 -16.02 -6.90
N GLY A 200 7.67 -16.35 -6.05
CA GLY A 200 9.10 -16.25 -6.31
C GLY A 200 9.69 -14.85 -6.16
N ARG A 201 8.86 -13.79 -6.00
CA ARG A 201 9.32 -12.41 -5.78
C ARG A 201 9.72 -12.19 -4.32
N TYR A 202 10.66 -11.27 -4.11
CA TYR A 202 11.00 -10.77 -2.79
C TYR A 202 10.00 -9.71 -2.33
N HIS A 203 9.65 -9.73 -1.05
CA HIS A 203 8.69 -8.82 -0.44
C HIS A 203 9.13 -8.50 0.98
N VAL A 204 8.90 -7.27 1.41
CA VAL A 204 9.10 -6.86 2.82
C VAL A 204 7.92 -7.35 3.66
N ILE A 205 7.96 -7.23 4.98
CA ILE A 205 6.80 -7.65 5.78
C ILE A 205 5.66 -6.66 5.54
N GLY A 206 4.46 -7.14 5.26
CA GLY A 206 3.32 -6.26 4.99
C GLY A 206 2.02 -7.01 4.76
N GLY A 207 0.92 -6.26 4.76
CA GLY A 207 -0.42 -6.81 4.64
C GLY A 207 -1.49 -5.72 4.66
N PHE A 208 -2.75 -6.15 4.77
CA PHE A 208 -3.89 -5.27 4.96
C PHE A 208 -4.23 -5.17 6.45
N PHE A 209 -4.82 -4.04 6.85
CA PHE A 209 -5.47 -3.92 8.14
C PHE A 209 -6.97 -4.19 7.96
N GLU A 210 -7.48 -5.14 8.73
CA GLU A 210 -8.92 -5.35 8.84
C GLU A 210 -9.50 -4.31 9.79
N ARG A 211 -10.66 -3.77 9.43
CA ARG A 211 -11.24 -2.62 10.12
C ARG A 211 -11.99 -2.97 11.40
N ASP A 212 -12.44 -4.21 11.53
CA ASP A 212 -13.40 -4.65 12.57
C ASP A 212 -12.84 -5.78 13.47
N LEU A 213 -11.50 -5.88 13.62
CA LEU A 213 -10.83 -6.83 14.51
C LEU A 213 -10.45 -6.22 15.88
#